data_AF-A0AAD5BA52-F1
#
_entry.id   AF-A0AAD5BA52-F1
#
_cell.length_a   1.000
_cell.length_b   1.000
_cell.length_c   1.000
_cell.angle_alpha   90.00
_cell.angle_beta   90.00
_cell.angle_gamma   90.00
#
_symmetry.space_group_name_H-M   'P 1'
#
loop_
_entity.id
_entity.type
_entity.pdbx_description
1 polymer ?
#
loop_
_entity_poly.entity_id
_entity_poly.type
_entity_poly.pdbx_seq_one_letter_code
_entity_poly.pdbx_strand_id
1 'polypeptide(L)'
;MRKPEHKLTLFLIFINVIVCTLGTGSNPKYYSSKYGARCNEKCQTHGKSYLWCMTAKGWDYCSTKENVDYKEQPCREDHPCGKYGKGYHWCYTSSGSWGYCGMIHNASESKTLLYKGSSTMSTCWSDCLYDEKKQYFWCYTEVGWDYCSPLPEVSYKNEPCRLDHSCGRHEYAYTWCLTNSGNDYCGSIEPGECQHVTSVAEKENSKTVVSCKWKDKKNKKEIKLTAEPDFTIFAEAFTWKNELINFIARWKNTYLKPEHGSDLIISNHLKFDVKKVENKRFHSLQILVNVHTQCRRSNKLAQVVLPDHAEVPERFVRLAFLESFRHQSKISVVINESSTDKQ
;
A
#
# COMPACT_ATOMS: atom_id res chain seq x y z
N MET A 1 25.54 -61.75 34.12
CA MET A 1 24.24 -61.67 33.42
C MET A 1 23.50 -60.43 33.90
N ARG A 2 23.57 -59.31 33.15
CA ARG A 2 22.83 -58.07 33.43
C ARG A 2 21.44 -58.15 32.80
N LYS A 3 20.39 -57.97 33.58
CA LYS A 3 19.03 -57.69 33.09
C LYS A 3 18.80 -56.17 33.09
N PRO A 4 18.05 -55.61 32.11
CA PRO A 4 18.04 -54.18 31.86
C PRO A 4 16.86 -53.50 32.55
N GLU A 5 17.16 -52.56 33.44
CA GLU A 5 16.23 -51.50 33.86
C GLU A 5 16.43 -50.28 32.94
N HIS A 6 15.42 -49.41 32.85
CA HIS A 6 15.42 -48.12 32.14
C HIS A 6 15.25 -48.11 30.61
N LYS A 7 14.15 -48.67 30.08
CA LYS A 7 13.67 -48.26 28.74
C LYS A 7 12.19 -47.89 28.62
N LEU A 8 11.38 -47.99 29.67
CA LEU A 8 9.92 -47.84 29.52
C LEU A 8 9.29 -46.58 30.13
N THR A 9 10.07 -45.69 30.77
CA THR A 9 9.52 -44.45 31.37
C THR A 9 9.86 -43.19 30.57
N LEU A 10 10.82 -43.24 29.64
CA LEU A 10 11.17 -42.09 28.81
C LEU A 10 10.32 -41.95 27.54
N PHE A 11 9.60 -43.01 27.14
CA PHE A 11 8.84 -43.04 25.90
C PHE A 11 7.45 -42.39 26.02
N LEU A 12 6.93 -42.23 27.25
CA LEU A 12 5.61 -41.62 27.50
C LEU A 12 5.66 -40.10 27.76
N ILE A 13 6.85 -39.54 27.99
CA ILE A 13 7.03 -38.08 28.16
C ILE A 13 7.25 -37.38 26.80
N PHE A 14 7.67 -38.11 25.76
CA PHE A 14 7.90 -37.53 24.43
C PHE A 14 6.65 -37.41 23.55
N ILE A 15 5.52 -38.02 23.92
CA ILE A 15 4.27 -37.96 23.12
C ILE A 15 3.37 -36.77 23.50
N ASN A 16 3.67 -36.03 24.58
CA ASN A 16 2.91 -34.84 24.99
C ASN A 16 3.57 -33.48 24.64
N VAL A 17 4.67 -33.47 23.85
CA VAL A 17 5.32 -32.23 23.38
C VAL A 17 5.23 -32.07 21.85
N ILE A 18 4.32 -32.79 21.20
CA ILE A 18 3.84 -32.43 19.85
C ILE A 18 2.51 -31.70 20.01
N VAL A 19 2.49 -30.66 20.86
CA VAL A 19 1.48 -29.62 20.77
C VAL A 19 1.88 -28.76 19.58
N CYS A 20 1.27 -29.07 18.45
CA CYS A 20 1.02 -28.19 17.31
C CYS A 20 1.79 -26.86 17.32
N THR A 21 3.02 -26.86 16.81
CA THR A 21 3.47 -25.72 15.99
C THR A 21 2.78 -25.81 14.64
N LEU A 22 1.43 -25.81 14.64
CA LEU A 22 0.70 -25.36 13.48
C LEU A 22 0.99 -23.87 13.42
N GLY A 23 1.95 -23.51 12.56
CA GLY A 23 2.13 -22.12 12.19
C GLY A 23 0.75 -21.55 11.92
N THR A 24 0.41 -20.48 12.65
CA THR A 24 -0.80 -19.72 12.41
C THR A 24 -0.66 -19.05 11.05
N GLY A 25 -0.87 -19.82 9.99
CA GLY A 25 -1.08 -19.31 8.65
C GLY A 25 -2.38 -18.53 8.72
N SER A 26 -2.29 -17.21 8.85
CA SER A 26 -3.46 -16.35 8.80
C SER A 26 -4.12 -16.56 7.43
N ASN A 27 -5.27 -17.21 7.40
CA ASN A 27 -6.02 -17.39 6.17
C ASN A 27 -6.46 -16.02 5.63
N PRO A 28 -6.44 -15.83 4.29
CA PRO A 28 -6.98 -14.63 3.67
C PRO A 28 -8.44 -14.42 4.10
N LYS A 29 -8.80 -13.18 4.44
CA LYS A 29 -10.19 -12.78 4.69
C LYS A 29 -10.77 -12.24 3.38
N TYR A 30 -11.88 -12.82 2.93
CA TYR A 30 -12.57 -12.40 1.70
C TYR A 30 -13.67 -11.39 2.01
N TYR A 31 -13.91 -10.47 1.09
CA TYR A 31 -14.95 -9.45 1.17
C TYR A 31 -15.78 -9.45 -0.10
N SER A 32 -17.07 -9.24 0.06
CA SER A 32 -18.03 -9.37 -1.01
C SER A 32 -18.15 -8.12 -1.90
N SER A 33 -18.59 -8.30 -3.13
CA SER A 33 -18.67 -7.26 -4.16
C SER A 33 -19.68 -6.16 -3.81
N LYS A 34 -20.95 -6.52 -3.62
CA LYS A 34 -22.05 -5.56 -3.44
C LYS A 34 -22.02 -4.92 -2.07
N TYR A 35 -21.91 -5.74 -1.03
CA TYR A 35 -21.99 -5.24 0.32
C TYR A 35 -20.65 -4.72 0.84
N GLY A 36 -19.51 -5.11 0.23
CA GLY A 36 -18.20 -4.87 0.81
C GLY A 36 -18.05 -5.53 2.19
N ALA A 37 -18.84 -6.58 2.45
CA ALA A 37 -18.93 -7.21 3.74
C ALA A 37 -17.99 -8.40 3.82
N ARG A 38 -17.43 -8.65 5.00
CA ARG A 38 -16.60 -9.83 5.23
C ARG A 38 -17.41 -11.11 4.97
N CYS A 39 -16.82 -12.01 4.19
CA CYS A 39 -17.34 -13.36 4.02
C CYS A 39 -17.20 -14.12 5.35
N ASN A 40 -18.28 -14.78 5.77
CA ASN A 40 -18.29 -15.64 6.95
C ASN A 40 -17.54 -16.97 6.69
N GLU A 41 -17.35 -17.30 5.40
CA GLU A 41 -16.71 -18.51 4.91
C GLU A 41 -15.73 -18.19 3.77
N LYS A 42 -15.07 -19.22 3.23
CA LYS A 42 -14.19 -19.05 2.07
C LYS A 42 -14.98 -18.62 0.85
N CYS A 43 -14.35 -17.81 -0.01
CA CYS A 43 -14.90 -17.50 -1.32
C CYS A 43 -14.80 -18.73 -2.23
N GLN A 44 -15.94 -19.30 -2.63
CA GLN A 44 -15.99 -20.56 -3.38
C GLN A 44 -17.24 -20.64 -4.26
N THR A 45 -17.34 -21.70 -5.07
CA THR A 45 -18.41 -21.79 -6.08
C THR A 45 -19.74 -22.29 -5.55
N HIS A 46 -19.74 -23.07 -4.47
CA HIS A 46 -20.94 -23.76 -3.95
C HIS A 46 -21.75 -24.48 -5.05
N GLY A 47 -21.05 -25.15 -5.98
CA GLY A 47 -21.68 -25.87 -7.10
C GLY A 47 -22.18 -24.98 -8.25
N LYS A 48 -21.77 -23.71 -8.31
CA LYS A 48 -22.03 -22.79 -9.42
C LYS A 48 -20.79 -22.63 -10.32
N SER A 49 -20.96 -21.93 -11.44
CA SER A 49 -19.85 -21.53 -12.33
C SER A 49 -19.17 -20.23 -11.89
N TYR A 50 -19.46 -19.74 -10.68
CA TYR A 50 -19.01 -18.46 -10.17
C TYR A 50 -18.82 -18.50 -8.66
N LEU A 51 -17.99 -17.59 -8.16
CA LEU A 51 -17.58 -17.46 -6.76
C LEU A 51 -18.49 -16.48 -5.99
N TRP A 52 -18.86 -16.88 -4.79
CA TRP A 52 -19.72 -16.15 -3.88
C TRP A 52 -19.51 -16.67 -2.46
N CYS A 53 -19.99 -15.92 -1.47
CA CYS A 53 -19.88 -16.28 -0.08
C CYS A 53 -21.10 -15.77 0.70
N MET A 54 -21.42 -16.41 1.82
CA MET A 54 -22.34 -15.84 2.78
C MET A 54 -21.68 -14.70 3.55
N THR A 55 -22.40 -13.58 3.69
CA THR A 55 -22.03 -12.44 4.55
C THR A 55 -23.11 -12.21 5.60
N ALA A 56 -22.86 -11.31 6.56
CA ALA A 56 -23.90 -10.86 7.50
C ALA A 56 -25.12 -10.20 6.81
N LYS A 57 -25.01 -9.79 5.54
CA LYS A 57 -26.09 -9.19 4.73
C LYS A 57 -26.70 -10.15 3.71
N GLY A 58 -26.30 -11.43 3.71
CA GLY A 58 -26.74 -12.46 2.77
C GLY A 58 -25.65 -12.89 1.78
N TRP A 59 -26.04 -13.70 0.80
CA TRP A 59 -25.19 -14.18 -0.28
C TRP A 59 -24.74 -13.04 -1.20
N ASP A 60 -23.45 -13.00 -1.53
CA ASP A 60 -22.89 -11.99 -2.43
C ASP A 60 -21.64 -12.52 -3.14
N TYR A 61 -21.31 -11.93 -4.30
CA TYR A 61 -20.15 -12.32 -5.10
C TYR A 61 -18.85 -11.99 -4.37
N CYS A 62 -17.81 -12.80 -4.59
CA CYS A 62 -16.49 -12.57 -4.02
C CYS A 62 -15.41 -13.01 -5.01
N SER A 63 -14.15 -12.71 -4.70
CA SER A 63 -12.99 -13.13 -5.49
C SER A 63 -12.00 -13.89 -4.62
N THR A 64 -11.26 -14.83 -5.20
CA THR A 64 -10.21 -15.64 -4.55
C THR A 64 -8.82 -15.01 -4.62
N LYS A 65 -8.62 -14.06 -5.55
CA LYS A 65 -7.42 -13.23 -5.69
C LYS A 65 -7.78 -11.75 -5.78
N GLU A 66 -6.80 -10.89 -5.52
CA GLU A 66 -6.95 -9.46 -5.83
C GLU A 66 -7.10 -9.27 -7.34
N ASN A 67 -7.90 -8.26 -7.71
CA ASN A 67 -8.05 -7.82 -9.09
C ASN A 67 -8.45 -8.92 -10.09
N VAL A 68 -9.23 -9.90 -9.63
CA VAL A 68 -9.95 -10.85 -10.49
C VAL A 68 -11.44 -10.73 -10.20
N ASP A 69 -12.27 -11.04 -11.20
CA ASP A 69 -13.70 -11.10 -11.03
C ASP A 69 -14.14 -12.38 -10.31
N TYR A 70 -15.44 -12.46 -10.03
CA TYR A 70 -16.14 -13.57 -9.41
C TYR A 70 -16.10 -14.87 -10.23
N LYS A 71 -15.52 -14.87 -11.43
CA LYS A 71 -15.26 -16.04 -12.29
C LYS A 71 -13.76 -16.26 -12.51
N GLU A 72 -12.93 -15.66 -11.66
CA GLU A 72 -11.46 -15.72 -11.71
C GLU A 72 -10.86 -15.15 -13.01
N GLN A 73 -11.61 -14.33 -13.75
CA GLN A 73 -11.09 -13.60 -14.89
C GLN A 73 -10.29 -12.38 -14.41
N PRO A 74 -9.05 -12.18 -14.89
CA PRO A 74 -8.27 -11.00 -14.53
C PRO A 74 -9.01 -9.72 -14.92
N CYS A 75 -9.03 -8.75 -14.01
CA CYS A 75 -9.44 -7.39 -14.31
C CYS A 75 -8.36 -6.68 -15.14
N ARG A 76 -8.78 -5.81 -16.05
CA ARG A 76 -7.89 -4.93 -16.83
C ARG A 76 -7.16 -3.98 -15.90
N GLU A 77 -5.96 -3.59 -16.31
CA GLU A 77 -5.12 -2.68 -15.52
C GLU A 77 -5.67 -1.25 -15.49
N ASP A 78 -6.32 -0.81 -16.56
CA ASP A 78 -6.99 0.49 -16.66
C ASP A 78 -8.39 0.51 -16.02
N HIS A 79 -8.88 -0.66 -15.61
CA HIS A 79 -10.15 -0.80 -14.89
C HIS A 79 -10.08 -1.92 -13.85
N PRO A 80 -9.27 -1.76 -12.78
CA PRO A 80 -9.11 -2.76 -11.73
C PRO A 80 -10.42 -3.03 -10.95
N CYS A 81 -10.41 -3.91 -9.97
CA CYS A 81 -11.55 -4.13 -9.10
C CYS A 81 -11.88 -2.86 -8.29
N GLY A 82 -13.06 -2.28 -8.49
CA GLY A 82 -13.45 -1.03 -7.84
C GLY A 82 -14.93 -0.72 -7.99
N LYS A 83 -15.42 0.32 -7.29
CA LYS A 83 -16.85 0.68 -7.36
C LYS A 83 -17.22 1.52 -8.58
N TYR A 84 -16.33 2.37 -9.07
CA TYR A 84 -16.56 3.26 -10.23
C TYR A 84 -17.92 3.97 -10.21
N GLY A 85 -18.27 4.52 -9.04
CA GLY A 85 -19.54 5.22 -8.83
C GLY A 85 -20.78 4.32 -8.70
N LYS A 86 -20.63 3.00 -8.66
CA LYS A 86 -21.69 2.00 -8.39
C LYS A 86 -21.72 1.61 -6.91
N GLY A 87 -22.82 0.95 -6.52
CA GLY A 87 -23.00 0.42 -5.17
C GLY A 87 -22.24 -0.89 -4.89
N TYR A 88 -21.55 -1.45 -5.88
CA TYR A 88 -20.86 -2.74 -5.85
C TYR A 88 -19.50 -2.64 -6.51
N HIS A 89 -18.59 -3.54 -6.19
CA HIS A 89 -17.28 -3.65 -6.82
C HIS A 89 -17.34 -4.47 -8.10
N TRP A 90 -16.74 -3.95 -9.17
CA TRP A 90 -16.69 -4.58 -10.47
C TRP A 90 -15.43 -4.15 -11.21
N CYS A 91 -15.15 -4.81 -12.33
CA CYS A 91 -14.07 -4.45 -13.24
C CYS A 91 -14.43 -4.87 -14.68
N TYR A 92 -13.65 -4.37 -15.64
CA TYR A 92 -13.64 -4.94 -16.99
C TYR A 92 -12.60 -6.05 -17.01
N THR A 93 -12.97 -7.21 -17.52
CA THR A 93 -12.06 -8.36 -17.60
C THR A 93 -11.16 -8.23 -18.82
N SER A 94 -9.99 -8.86 -18.78
CA SER A 94 -9.07 -8.93 -19.92
C SER A 94 -9.69 -9.63 -21.14
N SER A 95 -10.75 -10.42 -20.94
CA SER A 95 -11.54 -11.04 -22.01
C SER A 95 -12.56 -10.09 -22.66
N GLY A 96 -12.60 -8.81 -22.27
CA GLY A 96 -13.51 -7.81 -22.83
C GLY A 96 -14.95 -7.83 -22.27
N SER A 97 -15.19 -8.51 -21.14
CA SER A 97 -16.48 -8.48 -20.42
C SER A 97 -16.41 -7.54 -19.22
N TRP A 98 -17.52 -7.35 -18.51
CA TRP A 98 -17.50 -6.85 -17.13
C TRP A 98 -17.77 -8.00 -16.15
N GLY A 99 -17.31 -7.86 -14.91
CA GLY A 99 -17.54 -8.84 -13.85
C GLY A 99 -17.55 -8.19 -12.47
N TYR A 100 -18.36 -8.75 -11.55
CA TYR A 100 -18.28 -8.40 -10.13
C TYR A 100 -16.96 -8.88 -9.55
N CYS A 101 -16.41 -8.18 -8.58
CA CYS A 101 -15.17 -8.61 -7.93
C CYS A 101 -15.27 -8.37 -6.41
N GLY A 102 -14.71 -9.28 -5.63
CA GLY A 102 -14.55 -9.12 -4.19
C GLY A 102 -13.16 -8.62 -3.83
N MET A 103 -13.02 -8.03 -2.65
CA MET A 103 -11.73 -7.61 -2.12
C MET A 103 -11.16 -8.71 -1.21
N ILE A 104 -9.83 -8.76 -1.05
CA ILE A 104 -9.17 -9.76 -0.21
C ILE A 104 -8.23 -9.05 0.74
N HIS A 105 -8.28 -9.45 2.00
CA HIS A 105 -7.32 -9.04 3.01
C HIS A 105 -6.42 -10.22 3.37
N ASN A 106 -5.15 -10.12 2.97
CA ASN A 106 -4.11 -11.00 3.46
C ASN A 106 -3.56 -10.43 4.77
N ALA A 107 -4.06 -10.88 5.92
CA ALA A 107 -3.59 -10.39 7.23
C ALA A 107 -2.10 -10.67 7.51
N SER A 108 -1.47 -11.56 6.73
CA SER A 108 -0.03 -11.80 6.74
C SER A 108 0.78 -10.86 5.85
N GLU A 109 0.13 -10.08 4.98
CA GLU A 109 0.81 -9.10 4.15
C GLU A 109 1.29 -7.94 5.02
N SER A 110 2.60 -7.71 5.02
CA SER A 110 3.20 -6.61 5.76
C SER A 110 2.98 -5.30 5.02
N LYS A 111 2.50 -4.27 5.73
CA LYS A 111 2.28 -2.92 5.20
C LYS A 111 3.44 -2.00 5.59
N THR A 112 3.83 -1.11 4.68
CA THR A 112 4.87 -0.11 4.96
C THR A 112 4.46 0.83 6.09
N LEU A 113 3.25 1.36 5.99
CA LEU A 113 2.59 2.22 6.97
C LEU A 113 1.22 1.65 7.29
N LEU A 114 0.79 1.82 8.55
CA LEU A 114 -0.53 1.40 9.01
C LEU A 114 -1.46 2.61 9.05
N TYR A 115 -2.25 2.77 8.00
CA TYR A 115 -3.31 3.78 7.97
C TYR A 115 -4.42 3.39 8.95
N LYS A 116 -4.91 4.35 9.72
CA LYS A 116 -6.06 4.19 10.62
C LYS A 116 -7.24 4.98 10.10
N GLY A 117 -8.41 4.37 10.20
CA GLY A 117 -9.66 5.01 9.91
C GLY A 117 -9.92 6.21 10.82
N SER A 118 -10.44 7.32 10.30
CA SER A 118 -10.66 8.52 11.10
C SER A 118 -11.82 8.37 12.09
N SER A 119 -12.86 7.63 11.73
CA SER A 119 -14.08 7.53 12.55
C SER A 119 -14.03 6.38 13.56
N THR A 120 -13.54 5.21 13.13
CA THR A 120 -13.49 3.99 13.94
C THR A 120 -12.11 3.72 14.52
N MET A 121 -11.07 4.39 14.00
CA MET A 121 -9.67 4.12 14.34
C MET A 121 -9.22 2.69 14.05
N SER A 122 -10.00 1.95 13.25
CA SER A 122 -9.64 0.61 12.82
C SER A 122 -8.52 0.69 11.79
N THR A 123 -7.59 -0.25 11.84
CA THR A 123 -6.51 -0.35 10.84
C THR A 123 -7.10 -0.60 9.46
N CYS A 124 -6.71 0.24 8.51
CA CYS A 124 -6.93 0.02 7.09
C CYS A 124 -6.13 -1.20 6.66
N TRP A 125 -6.81 -2.16 6.05
CA TRP A 125 -6.13 -3.30 5.42
C TRP A 125 -5.94 -3.11 3.92
N SER A 126 -6.70 -2.20 3.30
CA SER A 126 -6.42 -1.67 1.97
C SER A 126 -5.52 -0.44 2.05
N ASP A 127 -4.95 -0.05 0.90
CA ASP A 127 -4.35 1.27 0.74
C ASP A 127 -5.41 2.38 1.02
N CYS A 128 -4.92 3.58 1.35
CA CYS A 128 -5.76 4.77 1.53
C CYS A 128 -6.03 5.42 0.17
N LEU A 129 -7.21 5.16 -0.41
CA LEU A 129 -7.53 5.45 -1.81
C LEU A 129 -8.41 6.69 -1.95
N TYR A 130 -8.18 7.48 -3.01
CA TYR A 130 -8.99 8.66 -3.32
C TYR A 130 -10.21 8.29 -4.17
N ASP A 131 -11.41 8.65 -3.72
CA ASP A 131 -12.64 8.60 -4.52
C ASP A 131 -12.85 9.96 -5.21
N GLU A 132 -12.62 10.04 -6.52
CA GLU A 132 -12.76 11.28 -7.30
C GLU A 132 -14.18 11.83 -7.30
N LYS A 133 -15.20 10.96 -7.28
CA LYS A 133 -16.61 11.38 -7.31
C LYS A 133 -17.03 11.98 -5.98
N LYS A 134 -16.56 11.41 -4.87
CA LYS A 134 -16.92 11.84 -3.52
C LYS A 134 -15.91 12.82 -2.90
N GLN A 135 -14.77 12.98 -3.56
CA GLN A 135 -13.71 13.92 -3.22
C GLN A 135 -13.09 13.69 -1.84
N TYR A 136 -12.87 12.42 -1.47
CA TYR A 136 -12.19 12.07 -0.22
C TYR A 136 -11.42 10.75 -0.29
N PHE A 137 -10.49 10.59 0.65
CA PHE A 137 -9.73 9.38 0.88
C PHE A 137 -10.45 8.44 1.84
N TRP A 138 -10.39 7.15 1.53
CA TRP A 138 -11.04 6.10 2.30
C TRP A 138 -10.29 4.77 2.17
N CYS A 139 -10.55 3.86 3.11
CA CYS A 139 -9.98 2.54 3.12
C CYS A 139 -10.99 1.51 3.64
N TYR A 140 -10.71 0.23 3.41
CA TYR A 140 -11.41 -0.85 4.10
C TYR A 140 -10.73 -1.22 5.40
N THR A 141 -11.56 -1.52 6.40
CA THR A 141 -11.19 -1.94 7.76
C THR A 141 -11.91 -3.25 8.10
N GLU A 142 -11.67 -3.80 9.29
CA GLU A 142 -12.37 -5.01 9.74
C GLU A 142 -13.86 -4.77 10.01
N VAL A 143 -14.26 -3.52 10.26
CA VAL A 143 -15.64 -3.12 10.59
C VAL A 143 -16.41 -2.56 9.40
N GLY A 144 -15.76 -2.38 8.25
CA GLY A 144 -16.39 -1.85 7.04
C GLY A 144 -15.43 -0.99 6.24
N TRP A 145 -15.91 0.17 5.78
CA TRP A 145 -15.05 1.21 5.22
C TRP A 145 -14.92 2.36 6.22
N ASP A 146 -13.83 3.10 6.16
CA ASP A 146 -13.59 4.29 6.98
C ASP A 146 -12.86 5.36 6.14
N TYR A 147 -12.92 6.61 6.60
CA TYR A 147 -12.08 7.68 6.07
C TYR A 147 -10.64 7.45 6.47
N CYS A 148 -9.68 7.81 5.62
CA CYS A 148 -8.26 7.74 5.96
C CYS A 148 -7.55 8.98 5.41
N SER A 149 -6.40 9.32 5.97
CA SER A 149 -5.55 10.38 5.41
C SER A 149 -4.39 9.76 4.64
N PRO A 150 -4.07 10.28 3.44
CA PRO A 150 -2.94 9.75 2.66
C PRO A 150 -1.58 10.15 3.23
N LEU A 151 -1.53 11.22 4.04
CA LEU A 151 -0.35 11.73 4.73
C LEU A 151 -0.69 12.06 6.20
N PRO A 152 0.28 12.11 7.13
CA PRO A 152 -0.01 12.30 8.56
C PRO A 152 -0.59 13.68 8.93
N GLU A 153 -0.30 14.70 8.12
CA GLU A 153 -0.57 16.12 8.44
C GLU A 153 -1.75 16.68 7.64
N VAL A 154 -2.58 15.82 7.07
CA VAL A 154 -3.72 16.21 6.24
C VAL A 154 -4.99 15.51 6.69
N SER A 155 -6.13 16.10 6.36
CA SER A 155 -7.44 15.50 6.56
C SER A 155 -7.71 14.38 5.55
N TYR A 156 -8.84 13.69 5.74
CA TYR A 156 -9.33 12.71 4.77
C TYR A 156 -9.70 13.32 3.40
N LYS A 157 -9.84 14.65 3.29
CA LYS A 157 -9.97 15.37 2.01
C LYS A 157 -8.62 15.87 1.47
N ASN A 158 -7.53 15.50 2.15
CA ASN A 158 -6.18 15.99 1.91
C ASN A 158 -6.04 17.50 2.13
N GLU A 159 -6.87 18.10 3.00
CA GLU A 159 -6.70 19.47 3.46
C GLU A 159 -5.61 19.52 4.54
N PRO A 160 -4.64 20.45 4.49
CA PRO A 160 -3.63 20.56 5.54
C PRO A 160 -4.26 20.79 6.91
N CYS A 161 -3.87 19.96 7.87
CA CYS A 161 -4.18 20.21 9.26
C CYS A 161 -3.33 21.38 9.77
N ARG A 162 -3.91 22.22 10.61
CA ARG A 162 -3.20 23.33 11.24
C ARG A 162 -2.15 22.80 12.22
N LEU A 163 -1.02 23.50 12.31
CA LEU A 163 0.08 23.14 13.21
C LEU A 163 -0.33 23.19 14.69
N ASP A 164 -1.20 24.13 15.06
CA ASP A 164 -1.72 24.29 16.42
C ASP A 164 -2.90 23.35 16.74
N HIS A 165 -3.36 22.57 15.75
CA HIS A 165 -4.43 21.59 15.93
C HIS A 165 -4.26 20.44 14.94
N SER A 166 -3.20 19.66 15.15
CA SER A 166 -2.83 18.53 14.31
C SER A 166 -3.85 17.39 14.35
N CYS A 167 -3.66 16.38 13.52
CA CYS A 167 -4.51 15.21 13.52
C CYS A 167 -4.44 14.46 14.86
N GLY A 168 -5.58 14.33 15.55
CA GLY A 168 -5.63 13.66 16.84
C GLY A 168 -7.05 13.45 17.34
N ARG A 169 -7.17 12.78 18.49
CA ARG A 169 -8.47 12.50 19.11
C ARG A 169 -9.14 13.75 19.68
N HIS A 170 -8.34 14.63 20.30
CA HIS A 170 -8.82 15.85 20.96
C HIS A 170 -10.04 15.57 21.86
N GLU A 171 -9.94 14.54 22.70
CA GLU A 171 -10.99 14.08 23.63
C GLU A 171 -12.20 13.36 22.99
N TYR A 172 -12.16 13.07 21.69
CA TYR A 172 -13.18 12.28 21.00
C TYR A 172 -12.74 10.83 20.73
N ALA A 173 -13.73 9.98 20.42
CA ALA A 173 -13.51 8.59 19.99
C ALA A 173 -13.03 8.45 18.53
N TYR A 174 -12.99 9.56 17.79
CA TYR A 174 -12.55 9.66 16.41
C TYR A 174 -11.39 10.66 16.30
N THR A 175 -10.67 10.66 15.19
CA THR A 175 -9.56 11.58 14.94
C THR A 175 -9.94 12.67 13.94
N TRP A 176 -9.56 13.91 14.26
CA TRP A 176 -9.86 15.09 13.46
C TRP A 176 -8.81 16.19 13.65
N CYS A 177 -8.84 17.19 12.78
CA CYS A 177 -7.99 18.37 12.86
C CYS A 177 -8.73 19.63 12.42
N LEU A 178 -8.17 20.80 12.74
CA LEU A 178 -8.62 22.05 12.12
C LEU A 178 -7.86 22.26 10.81
N THR A 179 -8.57 22.73 9.80
CA THR A 179 -8.07 23.11 8.49
C THR A 179 -8.45 24.57 8.22
N ASN A 180 -8.01 25.12 7.08
CA ASN A 180 -8.44 26.46 6.66
C ASN A 180 -9.95 26.53 6.32
N SER A 181 -10.57 25.39 6.03
CA SER A 181 -11.99 25.28 5.69
C SER A 181 -12.88 24.92 6.89
N GLY A 182 -12.32 24.76 8.09
CA GLY A 182 -13.04 24.35 9.30
C GLY A 182 -12.49 23.06 9.90
N ASN A 183 -13.30 22.33 10.66
CA ASN A 183 -12.92 21.03 11.19
C ASN A 183 -13.10 19.93 10.13
N ASP A 184 -12.20 18.96 10.13
CA ASP A 184 -12.32 17.80 9.24
C ASP A 184 -11.73 16.55 9.92
N TYR A 185 -12.26 15.38 9.57
CA TYR A 185 -11.70 14.11 10.00
C TYR A 185 -10.30 13.89 9.44
N CYS A 186 -9.46 13.14 10.15
CA CYS A 186 -8.13 12.80 9.67
C CYS A 186 -7.76 11.39 10.15
N GLY A 187 -7.13 10.60 9.29
CA GLY A 187 -6.68 9.26 9.63
C GLY A 187 -5.26 9.32 10.18
N SER A 188 -5.02 8.70 11.33
CA SER A 188 -3.64 8.55 11.85
C SER A 188 -2.86 7.54 10.99
N ILE A 189 -1.55 7.74 10.90
CA ILE A 189 -0.65 6.82 10.22
C ILE A 189 0.38 6.33 11.24
N GLU A 190 0.37 5.04 11.53
CA GLU A 190 1.30 4.40 12.46
C GLU A 190 2.45 3.71 11.71
N PRO A 191 3.63 3.57 12.34
CA PRO A 191 4.71 2.77 11.79
C PRO A 191 4.27 1.34 11.49
N GLY A 192 4.61 0.85 10.30
CA GLY A 192 4.46 -0.55 9.91
C GLY A 192 5.83 -1.21 9.80
N GLU A 193 6.15 -1.75 8.63
CA GLU A 193 7.53 -2.12 8.29
C GLU A 193 8.48 -0.90 8.27
N CYS A 194 7.93 0.29 8.06
CA CYS A 194 8.65 1.55 7.96
C CYS A 194 8.38 2.45 9.16
N GLN A 195 9.41 3.21 9.55
CA GLN A 195 9.34 4.28 10.53
C GLN A 195 10.09 5.50 10.02
N HIS A 196 9.55 6.69 10.30
CA HIS A 196 10.26 7.94 10.07
C HIS A 196 11.46 8.02 11.02
N VAL A 197 12.62 8.41 10.49
CA VAL A 197 13.83 8.58 11.31
C VAL A 197 13.89 10.03 11.79
N THR A 198 13.71 10.24 13.10
CA THR A 198 13.95 11.54 13.71
C THR A 198 15.46 11.77 13.79
N SER A 199 16.01 12.64 12.93
CA SER A 199 17.43 12.98 12.99
C SER A 199 17.72 13.75 14.28
N VAL A 200 18.46 13.14 15.22
CA VAL A 200 19.30 13.94 16.12
C VAL A 200 20.36 14.57 15.22
N ALA A 201 20.49 15.90 15.30
CA ALA A 201 21.40 16.66 14.47
C ALA A 201 22.81 16.04 14.48
N GLU A 202 23.36 15.71 13.30
CA GLU A 202 24.74 16.02 12.91
C GLU A 202 25.10 15.39 11.54
N LYS A 203 25.56 16.29 10.65
CA LYS A 203 26.44 16.12 9.47
C LYS A 203 25.96 15.39 8.20
N GLU A 204 25.95 16.22 7.15
CA GLU A 204 26.21 16.01 5.71
C GLU A 204 25.14 15.35 4.80
N ASN A 205 24.42 16.26 4.10
CA ASN A 205 23.90 16.23 2.72
C ASN A 205 23.01 15.08 2.22
N SER A 206 22.72 14.06 3.01
CA SER A 206 21.65 13.11 2.68
C SER A 206 20.94 12.67 3.97
N LYS A 207 19.74 13.20 4.19
CA LYS A 207 18.97 12.92 5.41
C LYS A 207 18.15 11.66 5.16
N THR A 208 18.48 10.56 5.82
CA THR A 208 17.57 9.40 5.84
C THR A 208 16.25 9.87 6.46
N VAL A 209 15.16 9.80 5.70
CA VAL A 209 13.84 10.27 6.14
C VAL A 209 12.98 9.13 6.65
N VAL A 210 13.16 7.93 6.09
CA VAL A 210 12.43 6.72 6.46
C VAL A 210 13.37 5.53 6.46
N SER A 211 13.28 4.69 7.49
CA SER A 211 13.92 3.37 7.55
C SER A 211 12.84 2.30 7.61
N CYS A 212 12.96 1.30 6.76
CA CYS A 212 12.06 0.17 6.65
C CYS A 212 12.81 -1.13 6.91
N LYS A 213 12.26 -1.97 7.78
CA LYS A 213 12.76 -3.33 8.02
C LYS A 213 11.80 -4.32 7.37
N TRP A 214 12.31 -5.07 6.39
CA TRP A 214 11.53 -6.08 5.68
C TRP A 214 12.27 -7.41 5.66
N LYS A 215 11.51 -8.50 5.78
CA LYS A 215 12.04 -9.86 5.66
C LYS A 215 11.54 -10.47 4.36
N ASP A 216 12.47 -10.78 3.47
CA ASP A 216 12.20 -11.74 2.41
C ASP A 216 12.27 -13.17 3.00
N LYS A 217 11.69 -14.16 2.31
CA LYS A 217 11.66 -15.58 2.70
C LYS A 217 13.05 -16.15 3.02
N LYS A 218 14.12 -15.52 2.52
CA LYS A 218 15.50 -15.98 2.67
C LYS A 218 16.37 -15.09 3.56
N ASN A 219 16.12 -13.77 3.63
CA ASN A 219 17.02 -12.81 4.28
C ASN A 219 16.27 -11.67 4.96
N LYS A 220 16.84 -11.13 6.05
CA LYS A 220 16.43 -9.83 6.60
C LYS A 220 17.10 -8.73 5.77
N LYS A 221 16.30 -7.84 5.19
CA LYS A 221 16.76 -6.67 4.44
C LYS A 221 16.31 -5.39 5.15
N GLU A 222 17.16 -4.39 5.12
CA GLU A 222 16.81 -3.03 5.55
C GLU A 222 16.76 -2.14 4.30
N ILE A 223 15.64 -1.45 4.11
CA ILE A 223 15.47 -0.44 3.06
C ILE A 223 15.52 0.93 3.72
N LYS A 224 16.39 1.80 3.23
CA LYS A 224 16.48 3.20 3.67
C LYS A 224 16.07 4.11 2.53
N LEU A 225 15.20 5.07 2.84
CA LEU A 225 14.81 6.15 1.94
C LEU A 225 15.60 7.39 2.33
N THR A 226 16.49 7.81 1.45
CA THR A 226 17.37 8.96 1.67
C THR A 226 16.90 10.14 0.83
N ALA A 227 16.67 11.27 1.47
CA ALA A 227 16.25 12.50 0.79
C ALA A 227 17.46 13.40 0.49
N GLU A 228 17.53 13.83 -0.76
CA GLU A 228 18.40 14.90 -1.24
C GLU A 228 17.52 16.04 -1.77
N PRO A 229 17.77 17.31 -1.39
CA PRO A 229 17.00 18.44 -1.90
C PRO A 229 16.97 18.46 -3.43
N ASP A 230 15.79 18.69 -4.00
CA ASP A 230 15.60 18.76 -5.45
C ASP A 230 14.90 20.05 -5.83
N PHE A 231 15.71 21.08 -6.08
CA PHE A 231 15.25 22.42 -6.44
C PHE A 231 14.55 22.50 -7.81
N THR A 232 14.50 21.40 -8.56
CA THR A 232 13.79 21.34 -9.84
C THR A 232 12.35 20.86 -9.67
N ILE A 233 11.87 20.55 -8.46
CA ILE A 233 10.47 20.20 -8.23
C ILE A 233 9.58 21.44 -8.42
N PHE A 234 8.46 21.24 -9.11
CA PHE A 234 7.54 22.28 -9.53
C PHE A 234 6.89 22.99 -8.32
N ALA A 235 6.94 24.33 -8.29
CA ALA A 235 6.43 25.13 -7.18
C ALA A 235 4.92 24.96 -6.92
N GLU A 236 4.13 24.66 -7.95
CA GLU A 236 2.68 24.41 -7.85
C GLU A 236 2.36 22.91 -7.76
N ALA A 237 3.31 22.08 -7.30
CA ALA A 237 3.10 20.63 -7.17
C ALA A 237 1.89 20.28 -6.29
N PHE A 238 1.58 21.12 -5.30
CA PHE A 238 0.42 20.95 -4.41
C PHE A 238 -0.93 21.06 -5.13
N THR A 239 -1.00 21.73 -6.28
CA THR A 239 -2.22 21.75 -7.13
C THR A 239 -2.60 20.33 -7.56
N TRP A 240 -1.61 19.47 -7.75
CA TRP A 240 -1.78 18.10 -8.21
C TRP A 240 -1.85 17.07 -7.08
N LYS A 241 -1.90 17.49 -5.80
CA LYS A 241 -1.74 16.61 -4.64
C LYS A 241 -2.65 15.37 -4.65
N ASN A 242 -3.95 15.54 -4.95
CA ASN A 242 -4.92 14.44 -4.92
C ASN A 242 -4.72 13.47 -6.08
N GLU A 243 -4.55 14.02 -7.29
CA GLU A 243 -4.28 13.22 -8.48
C GLU A 243 -2.96 12.47 -8.33
N LEU A 244 -1.90 13.12 -7.86
CA LEU A 244 -0.58 12.54 -7.64
C LEU A 244 -0.61 11.38 -6.64
N ILE A 245 -1.25 11.54 -5.48
CA ILE A 245 -1.34 10.47 -4.49
C ILE A 245 -2.11 9.27 -5.06
N ASN A 246 -3.23 9.52 -5.74
CA ASN A 246 -4.01 8.46 -6.40
C ASN A 246 -3.21 7.79 -7.53
N PHE A 247 -2.39 8.57 -8.25
CA PHE A 247 -1.53 8.10 -9.32
C PHE A 247 -0.38 7.22 -8.79
N ILE A 248 0.22 7.60 -7.65
CA ILE A 248 1.22 6.79 -6.94
C ILE A 248 0.63 5.45 -6.49
N ALA A 249 -0.61 5.43 -5.97
CA ALA A 249 -1.26 4.20 -5.54
C ALA A 249 -1.40 3.15 -6.65
N ARG A 250 -1.39 3.57 -7.93
CA ARG A 250 -1.49 2.69 -9.11
C ARG A 250 -0.13 2.16 -9.59
N TRP A 251 0.98 2.57 -8.99
CA TRP A 251 2.31 2.12 -9.37
C TRP A 251 2.46 0.60 -9.24
N LYS A 252 3.02 -0.04 -10.27
CA LYS A 252 3.44 -1.45 -10.30
C LYS A 252 4.88 -1.56 -10.81
N ASN A 253 5.61 -2.56 -10.35
CA ASN A 253 7.01 -2.73 -10.73
C ASN A 253 7.18 -3.34 -12.13
N THR A 254 6.12 -3.89 -12.70
CA THR A 254 6.08 -4.29 -14.11
C THR A 254 6.47 -3.14 -15.04
N TYR A 255 6.18 -1.88 -14.66
CA TYR A 255 6.53 -0.69 -15.43
C TYR A 255 8.04 -0.36 -15.46
N LEU A 256 8.87 -1.04 -14.68
CA LEU A 256 10.33 -0.87 -14.74
C LEU A 256 10.95 -1.41 -16.02
N LYS A 257 10.26 -2.34 -16.69
CA LYS A 257 10.68 -2.96 -17.95
C LYS A 257 9.52 -2.87 -18.96
N PRO A 258 9.26 -1.69 -19.56
CA PRO A 258 8.20 -1.57 -20.53
C PRO A 258 8.56 -2.41 -21.77
N GLU A 259 7.87 -3.53 -21.98
CA GLU A 259 7.93 -4.23 -23.26
C GLU A 259 7.16 -3.37 -24.29
N HIS A 260 7.82 -3.04 -25.41
CA HIS A 260 7.21 -2.37 -26.56
C HIS A 260 6.38 -1.10 -26.29
N GLY A 261 6.98 -0.06 -25.69
CA GLY A 261 6.60 1.34 -25.97
C GLY A 261 5.18 1.83 -25.61
N SER A 262 4.32 1.03 -24.98
CA SER A 262 2.91 1.36 -24.74
C SER A 262 2.46 1.48 -23.28
N ASP A 263 3.28 1.10 -22.29
CA ASP A 263 2.77 0.85 -20.93
C ASP A 263 3.19 1.90 -19.88
N LEU A 264 3.39 3.16 -20.30
CA LEU A 264 3.51 4.25 -19.34
C LEU A 264 2.10 4.59 -18.84
N ILE A 265 1.81 4.36 -17.56
CA ILE A 265 0.56 4.90 -16.98
C ILE A 265 0.58 6.42 -17.19
N ILE A 266 -0.46 6.90 -17.84
CA ILE A 266 -0.78 8.31 -18.01
C ILE A 266 -2.16 8.50 -17.36
N SER A 267 -2.29 9.47 -16.45
CA SER A 267 -3.59 10.01 -16.08
C SER A 267 -3.93 11.17 -17.01
N ASN A 268 -5.08 11.81 -16.80
CA ASN A 268 -5.47 12.98 -17.60
C ASN A 268 -4.38 14.08 -17.58
N HIS A 269 -3.64 14.22 -16.48
CA HIS A 269 -2.67 15.28 -16.32
C HIS A 269 -1.27 14.84 -15.86
N LEU A 270 -1.06 13.59 -15.47
CA LEU A 270 0.21 13.09 -14.94
C LEU A 270 0.72 11.91 -15.76
N LYS A 271 2.04 11.73 -15.78
CA LYS A 271 2.69 10.54 -16.36
C LYS A 271 3.87 10.11 -15.53
N PHE A 272 4.14 8.80 -15.52
CA PHE A 272 5.42 8.29 -15.06
C PHE A 272 6.44 8.41 -16.19
N ASP A 273 7.65 8.86 -15.87
CA ASP A 273 8.82 8.82 -16.73
C ASP A 273 9.84 7.89 -16.08
N VAL A 274 10.13 6.77 -16.75
CA VAL A 274 11.00 5.70 -16.26
C VAL A 274 12.22 5.63 -17.16
N LYS A 275 13.39 5.97 -16.60
CA LYS A 275 14.65 5.97 -17.34
C LYS A 275 15.66 5.04 -16.69
N LYS A 276 16.24 4.16 -17.50
CA LYS A 276 17.44 3.42 -17.10
C LYS A 276 18.64 4.32 -17.28
N VAL A 277 19.46 4.48 -16.24
CA VAL A 277 20.66 5.32 -16.31
C VAL A 277 21.83 4.45 -16.76
N GLU A 278 22.20 4.52 -18.03
CA GLU A 278 23.35 3.77 -18.55
C GLU A 278 24.63 4.15 -17.78
N ASN A 279 25.43 3.13 -17.41
CA ASN A 279 26.59 3.17 -16.50
C ASN A 279 26.32 3.16 -14.99
N LYS A 280 25.08 3.30 -14.52
CA LYS A 280 24.73 3.14 -13.10
C LYS A 280 23.61 2.10 -12.99
N ARG A 281 23.77 1.08 -12.13
CA ARG A 281 22.78 -0.01 -11.94
C ARG A 281 21.50 0.48 -11.22
N PHE A 282 20.84 1.50 -11.75
CA PHE A 282 19.66 2.14 -11.15
C PHE A 282 18.65 2.60 -12.21
N HIS A 283 17.38 2.62 -11.81
CA HIS A 283 16.28 3.30 -12.51
C HIS A 283 16.05 4.68 -11.88
N SER A 284 15.91 5.70 -12.72
CA SER A 284 15.39 7.01 -12.34
C SER A 284 13.92 7.08 -12.72
N LEU A 285 13.06 7.22 -11.72
CA LEU A 285 11.62 7.34 -11.88
C LEU A 285 11.19 8.77 -11.56
N GLN A 286 10.32 9.35 -12.39
CA GLN A 286 9.77 10.68 -12.20
C GLN A 286 8.27 10.69 -12.42
N ILE A 287 7.57 11.55 -11.68
CA ILE A 287 6.18 11.91 -11.98
C ILE A 287 6.19 13.30 -12.60
N LEU A 288 5.66 13.42 -13.80
CA LEU A 288 5.64 14.66 -14.58
C LEU A 288 4.21 15.09 -14.86
N VAL A 289 3.98 16.40 -14.92
CA VAL A 289 2.75 17.00 -15.45
C VAL A 289 2.75 16.87 -16.98
N ASN A 290 1.65 16.36 -17.54
CA ASN A 290 1.42 16.00 -18.94
C ASN A 290 0.53 17.01 -19.70
N VAL A 291 0.39 18.24 -19.21
CA VAL A 291 -0.20 19.36 -19.96
C VAL A 291 0.89 20.24 -20.58
N HIS A 292 0.56 20.94 -21.66
CA HIS A 292 1.48 21.80 -22.43
C HIS A 292 2.01 22.94 -21.54
N THR A 293 3.13 22.72 -20.85
CA THR A 293 3.78 23.74 -20.03
C THR A 293 4.43 24.77 -20.96
N GLN A 294 4.12 26.05 -20.75
CA GLN A 294 4.88 27.14 -21.36
C GLN A 294 6.37 26.97 -21.07
N CYS A 295 7.20 27.13 -22.10
CA CYS A 295 8.64 26.92 -22.05
C CYS A 295 9.29 27.58 -20.83
N ARG A 296 10.17 26.82 -20.14
CA ARG A 296 11.10 27.18 -19.04
C ARG A 296 10.69 26.87 -17.59
N ARG A 297 9.52 26.27 -17.31
CA ARG A 297 9.22 25.74 -15.96
C ARG A 297 9.37 24.22 -15.90
N SER A 298 10.01 23.71 -14.87
CA SER A 298 10.07 22.27 -14.60
C SER A 298 8.66 21.72 -14.37
N ASN A 299 8.34 20.58 -14.96
CA ASN A 299 7.05 19.90 -14.80
C ASN A 299 7.12 18.69 -13.86
N LYS A 300 8.23 18.56 -13.11
CA LYS A 300 8.50 17.42 -12.23
C LYS A 300 7.85 17.59 -10.86
N LEU A 301 7.08 16.60 -10.43
CA LEU A 301 6.38 16.59 -9.14
C LEU A 301 7.08 15.74 -8.07
N ALA A 302 7.72 14.64 -8.49
CA ALA A 302 8.43 13.72 -7.61
C ALA A 302 9.53 12.98 -8.38
N GLN A 303 10.58 12.56 -7.69
CA GLN A 303 11.68 11.77 -8.25
C GLN A 303 12.17 10.71 -7.27
N VAL A 304 12.27 9.46 -7.76
CA VAL A 304 12.78 8.31 -7.01
C VAL A 304 13.89 7.64 -7.81
N VAL A 305 14.96 7.23 -7.12
CA VAL A 305 16.06 6.45 -7.70
C VAL A 305 16.06 5.06 -7.06
N LEU A 306 15.91 4.03 -7.89
CA LEU A 306 15.84 2.62 -7.46
C LEU A 306 17.04 1.81 -7.97
N PRO A 307 17.61 0.88 -7.18
CA PRO A 307 18.62 -0.06 -7.67
C PRO A 307 18.01 -1.08 -8.64
N ASP A 308 18.67 -1.34 -9.77
CA ASP A 308 18.25 -2.27 -10.85
C ASP A 308 18.37 -3.75 -10.45
N HIS A 309 19.30 -4.06 -9.55
CA HIS A 309 19.67 -5.43 -9.18
C HIS A 309 18.84 -6.00 -8.02
N ALA A 310 17.99 -5.19 -7.40
CA ALA A 310 17.22 -5.62 -6.25
C ALA A 310 15.72 -5.50 -6.51
N GLU A 311 15.02 -6.60 -6.25
CA GLU A 311 13.57 -6.65 -6.29
C GLU A 311 13.02 -5.86 -5.09
N VAL A 312 12.87 -4.54 -5.27
CA VAL A 312 12.24 -3.63 -4.31
C VAL A 312 10.73 -3.80 -4.42
N PRO A 313 10.01 -4.27 -3.38
CA PRO A 313 8.55 -4.38 -3.47
C PRO A 313 7.84 -3.06 -3.81
N GLU A 314 6.78 -3.12 -4.62
CA GLU A 314 6.03 -1.95 -5.13
C GLU A 314 5.63 -0.96 -4.03
N ARG A 315 5.21 -1.47 -2.87
CA ARG A 315 4.81 -0.67 -1.71
C ARG A 315 5.90 0.28 -1.20
N PHE A 316 7.18 -0.09 -1.32
CA PHE A 316 8.29 0.80 -0.95
C PHE A 316 8.55 1.86 -2.01
N VAL A 317 8.31 1.54 -3.28
CA VAL A 317 8.40 2.53 -4.37
C VAL A 317 7.29 3.58 -4.23
N ARG A 318 6.06 3.14 -3.93
CA ARG A 318 4.93 4.04 -3.62
C ARG A 318 5.26 4.96 -2.46
N LEU A 319 5.79 4.42 -1.35
CA LEU A 319 6.23 5.21 -0.21
C LEU A 319 7.32 6.22 -0.59
N ALA A 320 8.32 5.80 -1.38
CA ALA A 320 9.39 6.69 -1.82
C ALA A 320 8.86 7.88 -2.64
N PHE A 321 7.85 7.68 -3.49
CA PHE A 321 7.21 8.79 -4.20
C PHE A 321 6.42 9.73 -3.27
N LEU A 322 5.69 9.18 -2.29
CA LEU A 322 5.00 10.00 -1.29
C LEU A 322 5.99 10.87 -0.51
N GLU A 323 7.11 10.30 -0.06
CA GLU A 323 8.16 11.03 0.64
C GLU A 323 8.85 12.05 -0.25
N SER A 324 9.08 11.73 -1.53
CA SER A 324 9.65 12.66 -2.51
C SER A 324 8.78 13.91 -2.68
N PHE A 325 7.48 13.70 -2.85
CA PHE A 325 6.50 14.78 -2.99
C PHE A 325 6.41 15.60 -1.70
N ARG A 326 6.26 14.93 -0.55
CA ARG A 326 6.14 15.56 0.77
C ARG A 326 7.34 16.46 1.10
N HIS A 327 8.55 15.99 0.81
CA HIS A 327 9.78 16.69 1.15
C HIS A 327 10.34 17.54 0.02
N GLN A 328 9.67 17.61 -1.13
CA GLN A 328 10.19 18.25 -2.35
C GLN A 328 11.65 17.87 -2.59
N SER A 329 11.92 16.57 -2.51
CA SER A 329 13.26 16.01 -2.53
C SER A 329 13.33 14.82 -3.48
N LYS A 330 14.50 14.58 -4.06
CA LYS A 330 14.80 13.34 -4.74
C LYS A 330 15.03 12.26 -3.67
N ILE A 331 14.30 11.15 -3.78
CA ILE A 331 14.45 10.02 -2.85
C ILE A 331 15.31 8.93 -3.49
N SER A 332 16.40 8.56 -2.83
CA SER A 332 17.23 7.41 -3.21
C SER A 332 16.87 6.22 -2.32
N VAL A 333 16.57 5.07 -2.94
CA VAL A 333 16.30 3.82 -2.24
C VAL A 333 17.58 3.02 -2.08
N VAL A 334 18.00 2.80 -0.83
CA VAL A 334 19.19 2.02 -0.48
C VAL A 334 18.74 0.72 0.19
N ILE A 335 19.34 -0.41 -0.21
CA ILE A 335 19.03 -1.72 0.36
C ILE A 335 20.29 -2.29 0.99
N ASN A 336 20.19 -2.60 2.28
CA ASN A 336 21.23 -3.30 3.01
C ASN A 336 20.76 -4.73 3.28
N GLU A 337 21.57 -5.70 2.88
CA GLU A 337 21.33 -7.10 3.21
C GLU A 337 22.15 -7.47 4.45
N SER A 338 21.48 -7.90 5.51
CA SER A 338 22.19 -8.53 6.63
C SER A 338 22.40 -10.00 6.28
N SER A 339 23.64 -10.38 5.98
CA SER A 339 24.05 -11.78 5.97
C SER A 339 23.79 -12.34 7.37
N THR A 340 22.83 -13.25 7.49
CA THR A 340 22.76 -14.07 8.71
C THR A 340 23.99 -14.96 8.74
N ASP A 341 24.61 -15.04 9.91
CA ASP A 341 25.89 -15.66 10.17
C ASP A 341 26.06 -17.00 9.45
N LYS A 342 27.14 -17.11 8.67
CA LYS A 342 27.82 -18.40 8.52
C LYS A 342 28.45 -18.70 9.88
N GLN A 343 27.77 -19.48 10.71
CA GLN A 343 28.42 -20.19 11.80
C GLN A 343 27.89 -21.61 11.89
#